data_AF-A0AAX3CNV7-F1
#
_entry.id   AF-A0AAX3CNV7-F1
#
_cell.length_a   1.000
_cell.length_b   1.000
_cell.length_c   1.000
_cell.angle_alpha   90.00
_cell.angle_beta   90.00
_cell.angle_gamma   90.00
#
_symmetry.space_group_name_H-M   'P 1'
#
loop_
_entity.id
_entity.type
_entity.pdbx_description
1 polymer ?
#
loop_
_entity_poly.entity_id
_entity_poly.type
_entity_poly.pdbx_seq_one_letter_code
_entity_poly.pdbx_strand_id
1 'polypeptide(L)'
;MKLNPLLLSLFLFTVTPSSHAINVGDVTSIMGPDASTLAKEIINTTDTARYVSVSVERISSPMAGGTVIPMASRSELLSTPASLILPGNAKENFRFFYKGPQDNQERYYRISWTDEPVTEFEASKKKKQGEATTSAIIGTILVVAPREERFDYRRDNDTVTNTGNASFRVISYGPCRDKSKDEGQGCRERYYVMPGVSVKIKHTDLTNKKTRIGIWHGEQYINVN
;
A
#
# COMPACT_ATOMS: atom_id res chain seq x y z
N MET A 1 -27.45 -38.15 -31.31
CA MET A 1 -27.17 -37.54 -29.98
C MET A 1 -27.32 -36.04 -30.10
N LYS A 2 -28.32 -35.44 -29.44
CA LYS A 2 -28.49 -33.97 -29.40
C LYS A 2 -27.63 -33.44 -28.25
N LEU A 3 -26.58 -32.68 -28.57
CA LEU A 3 -25.76 -31.99 -27.57
C LEU A 3 -26.63 -30.93 -26.87
N ASN A 4 -26.71 -31.00 -25.54
CA ASN A 4 -27.55 -30.12 -24.73
C ASN A 4 -26.92 -28.71 -24.67
N PRO A 5 -27.59 -27.63 -25.14
CA PRO A 5 -27.01 -26.29 -25.21
C PRO A 5 -26.71 -25.69 -23.82
N LEU A 6 -27.28 -26.27 -22.75
CA LEU A 6 -27.04 -25.85 -21.37
C LEU A 6 -25.60 -26.10 -20.89
N LEU A 7 -24.90 -27.10 -21.46
CA LEU A 7 -23.52 -27.42 -21.10
C LEU A 7 -22.49 -26.46 -21.73
N LEU A 8 -22.88 -25.71 -22.77
CA LEU A 8 -22.00 -24.72 -23.41
C LEU A 8 -22.02 -23.36 -22.67
N SER A 9 -23.05 -23.10 -21.86
CA SER A 9 -23.21 -21.84 -21.11
C SER A 9 -22.39 -21.77 -19.82
N LEU A 10 -21.89 -22.90 -19.30
CA LEU A 10 -21.23 -22.95 -17.99
C LEU A 10 -19.70 -22.78 -18.06
N PHE A 11 -19.12 -22.72 -19.25
CA PHE A 11 -17.65 -22.64 -19.43
C PHE A 11 -17.11 -21.21 -19.60
N LEU A 12 -17.97 -20.17 -19.59
CA LEU A 12 -17.56 -18.80 -19.93
C LEU A 12 -17.19 -17.89 -18.74
N PHE A 13 -17.14 -18.38 -17.49
CA PHE A 13 -17.03 -17.49 -16.31
C PHE A 13 -15.82 -17.69 -15.40
N THR A 14 -14.77 -18.42 -15.82
CA THR A 14 -13.58 -18.65 -14.97
C THR A 14 -12.29 -17.98 -15.44
N VAL A 15 -12.32 -17.15 -16.47
CA VAL A 15 -11.15 -16.33 -16.80
C VAL A 15 -11.13 -15.12 -15.87
N THR A 16 -10.60 -15.29 -14.65
CA THR A 16 -10.17 -14.12 -13.88
C THR A 16 -8.99 -13.51 -14.64
N PRO A 17 -9.09 -12.26 -15.13
CA PRO A 17 -7.95 -11.62 -15.75
C PRO A 17 -6.83 -11.58 -14.70
N SER A 18 -5.68 -12.18 -15.02
CA SER A 18 -4.48 -11.99 -14.23
C SER A 18 -4.19 -10.48 -14.18
N SER A 19 -3.85 -9.96 -13.01
CA SER A 19 -3.34 -8.60 -12.89
C SER A 19 -2.01 -8.52 -13.63
N HIS A 20 -1.94 -7.79 -14.74
CA HIS A 20 -0.73 -7.62 -15.56
C HIS A 20 0.15 -6.45 -15.08
N ALA A 21 0.13 -6.17 -13.78
CA ALA A 21 0.86 -5.05 -13.19
C ALA A 21 1.92 -5.56 -12.21
N ILE A 22 2.99 -4.80 -12.05
CA ILE A 22 4.01 -5.11 -11.03
C ILE A 22 3.41 -5.11 -9.62
N ASN A 23 3.94 -5.96 -8.74
CA ASN A 23 3.68 -5.90 -7.31
C ASN A 23 4.67 -4.92 -6.66
N VAL A 24 4.16 -3.87 -6.02
CA VAL A 24 4.97 -2.80 -5.37
C VAL A 24 5.09 -2.94 -3.85
N GLY A 25 4.69 -4.09 -3.31
CA GLY A 25 4.63 -4.37 -1.87
C GLY A 25 3.53 -3.59 -1.16
N ASP A 26 3.79 -3.16 0.08
CA ASP A 26 2.79 -2.46 0.88
C ASP A 26 2.34 -1.14 0.23
N VAL A 27 1.02 -0.91 0.22
CA VAL A 27 0.41 0.33 -0.28
C VAL A 27 0.77 1.54 0.61
N THR A 28 1.04 1.30 1.89
CA THR A 28 1.52 2.32 2.83
C THR A 28 2.72 1.78 3.58
N SER A 29 3.82 2.52 3.52
CA SER A 29 5.07 2.21 4.22
C SER A 29 5.39 3.33 5.20
N ILE A 30 5.95 2.98 6.37
CA ILE A 30 6.34 3.95 7.39
C ILE A 30 7.85 3.86 7.59
N MET A 31 8.55 4.98 7.40
CA MET A 31 9.93 5.16 7.78
C MET A 31 9.95 5.70 9.21
N GLY A 32 10.45 4.89 10.15
CA GLY A 32 10.50 5.23 11.57
C GLY A 32 11.45 6.39 11.93
N PRO A 33 11.39 6.88 13.18
CA PRO A 33 12.14 8.06 13.64
C PRO A 33 13.66 7.90 13.54
N ASP A 34 14.18 6.68 13.68
CA ASP A 34 15.63 6.40 13.60
C ASP A 34 16.10 6.05 12.17
N ALA A 35 15.17 5.79 11.25
CA ALA A 35 15.49 5.33 9.91
C ALA A 35 15.60 6.50 8.91
N SER A 36 16.75 6.68 8.27
CA SER A 36 16.90 7.64 7.16
C SER A 36 16.62 7.02 5.79
N THR A 37 16.41 5.70 5.75
CA THR A 37 16.22 4.93 4.52
C THR A 37 15.12 3.90 4.66
N LEU A 38 14.42 3.60 3.56
CA LEU A 38 13.42 2.55 3.48
C LEU A 38 13.53 1.84 2.12
N ALA A 39 13.54 0.52 2.11
CA ALA A 39 13.57 -0.28 0.89
C ALA A 39 12.19 -0.89 0.61
N LYS A 40 11.80 -0.94 -0.67
CA LYS A 40 10.62 -1.66 -1.15
C LYS A 40 11.06 -2.65 -2.22
N GLU A 41 10.82 -3.93 -1.97
CA GLU A 41 10.93 -4.97 -3.00
C GLU A 41 9.74 -4.84 -3.94
N ILE A 42 10.02 -4.74 -5.24
CA ILE A 42 9.04 -4.86 -6.30
C ILE A 42 9.23 -6.18 -7.03
N ILE A 43 8.13 -6.72 -7.56
CA ILE A 43 8.13 -8.00 -8.28
C ILE A 43 7.41 -7.79 -9.60
N ASN A 44 8.07 -8.13 -10.70
CA ASN A 44 7.38 -8.27 -11.96
C ASN A 44 6.63 -9.61 -11.95
N THR A 45 5.31 -9.58 -11.91
CA THR A 45 4.47 -10.78 -11.89
C THR A 45 4.09 -11.26 -13.30
N THR A 46 4.63 -10.65 -14.35
CA THR A 46 4.46 -11.09 -15.74
C THR A 46 5.68 -11.87 -16.23
N ASP A 47 5.52 -12.54 -17.36
CA ASP A 47 6.58 -13.28 -18.07
C ASP A 47 7.45 -12.37 -18.96
N THR A 48 6.92 -11.22 -19.38
CA THR A 48 7.64 -10.21 -20.18
C THR A 48 8.32 -9.15 -19.33
N ALA A 49 9.34 -8.50 -19.89
CA ALA A 49 10.04 -7.39 -19.24
C ALA A 49 9.14 -6.14 -19.14
N ARG A 50 9.30 -5.37 -18.07
CA ARG A 50 8.54 -4.15 -17.80
C ARG A 50 9.47 -2.99 -17.46
N TYR A 51 9.24 -1.83 -18.07
CA TYR A 51 9.88 -0.59 -17.66
C TYR A 51 9.16 -0.08 -16.42
N VAL A 52 9.92 0.11 -15.34
CA VAL A 52 9.42 0.61 -14.07
C VAL A 52 10.13 1.90 -13.75
N SER A 53 9.38 2.96 -13.45
CA SER A 53 9.94 4.21 -12.94
C SER A 53 9.17 4.72 -11.73
N VAL A 54 9.87 5.48 -10.89
CA VAL A 54 9.33 6.03 -9.64
C VAL A 54 9.40 7.54 -9.67
N SER A 55 8.29 8.18 -9.34
CA SER A 55 8.23 9.60 -8.99
C SER A 55 7.70 9.76 -7.58
N VAL A 56 8.15 10.83 -6.91
CA VAL A 56 7.87 11.08 -5.50
C VAL A 56 7.41 12.51 -5.31
N GLU A 57 6.25 12.69 -4.69
CA GLU A 57 5.65 13.98 -4.40
C GLU A 57 5.35 14.09 -2.91
N ARG A 58 5.67 15.24 -2.29
CA ARG A 58 5.21 15.51 -0.92
C ARG A 58 3.74 15.89 -0.94
N ILE A 59 2.97 15.36 -0.02
CA ILE A 59 1.54 15.64 0.12
C ILE A 59 1.23 16.18 1.52
N SER A 60 0.21 17.03 1.62
CA SER A 60 -0.24 17.61 2.90
C SER A 60 -0.88 16.57 3.82
N SER A 61 -1.55 15.57 3.26
CA SER A 61 -2.18 14.47 3.99
C SER A 61 -2.32 13.24 3.07
N PRO A 62 -2.23 12.01 3.59
CA PRO A 62 -2.52 10.80 2.82
C PRO A 62 -4.03 10.55 2.66
N MET A 63 -4.89 11.32 3.33
CA MET A 63 -6.34 11.18 3.24
C MET A 63 -6.91 11.77 1.94
N ALA A 64 -8.19 11.45 1.66
CA ALA A 64 -8.95 12.10 0.61
C ALA A 64 -8.96 13.63 0.81
N GLY A 65 -8.58 14.39 -0.22
CA GLY A 65 -8.43 15.85 -0.15
C GLY A 65 -7.02 16.34 0.16
N GLY A 66 -6.06 15.44 0.44
CA GLY A 66 -4.65 15.79 0.47
C GLY A 66 -4.17 16.36 -0.86
N THR A 67 -3.33 17.39 -0.79
CA THR A 67 -2.79 18.12 -1.95
C THR A 67 -1.29 17.96 -2.05
N VAL A 68 -0.75 18.04 -3.27
CA VAL A 68 0.70 18.09 -3.49
C VAL A 68 1.23 19.43 -2.95
N ILE A 69 2.29 19.36 -2.16
CA ILE A 69 2.97 20.51 -1.56
C ILE A 69 4.47 20.45 -1.87
N PRO A 70 5.18 21.59 -1.92
CA PRO A 70 6.61 21.57 -2.18
C PRO A 70 7.38 20.87 -1.06
N MET A 71 8.41 20.11 -1.46
CA MET A 71 9.46 19.70 -0.54
C MET A 71 10.27 20.92 -0.09
N ALA A 72 10.83 20.89 1.12
CA ALA A 72 11.71 21.93 1.65
C ALA A 72 13.00 22.06 0.83
N SER A 73 13.47 20.97 0.22
CA SER A 73 14.56 20.97 -0.76
C SER A 73 14.37 19.85 -1.78
N ARG A 74 15.05 19.95 -2.93
CA ARG A 74 15.04 18.89 -3.96
C ARG A 74 15.59 17.55 -3.46
N SER A 75 16.40 17.56 -2.41
CA SER A 75 17.00 16.38 -1.80
C SER A 75 16.26 15.88 -0.56
N GLU A 76 15.10 16.45 -0.22
CA GLU A 76 14.33 16.05 0.97
C GLU A 76 14.01 14.56 0.97
N LEU A 77 13.59 14.02 -0.19
CA LEU A 77 13.35 12.60 -0.38
C LEU A 77 13.86 12.18 -1.77
N LEU A 78 14.76 11.20 -1.79
CA LEU A 78 15.37 10.66 -3.00
C LEU A 78 15.06 9.18 -3.14
N SER A 79 15.02 8.66 -4.36
CA SER A 79 14.87 7.22 -4.64
C SER A 79 16.02 6.70 -5.50
N THR A 80 16.42 5.45 -5.29
CA THR A 80 17.31 4.72 -6.20
C THR A 80 16.83 3.27 -6.40
N PRO A 81 16.83 2.78 -7.65
CA PRO A 81 16.97 3.56 -8.87
C PRO A 81 15.79 4.53 -9.08
N ALA A 82 15.90 5.45 -10.03
CA ALA A 82 14.76 6.26 -10.47
C ALA A 82 13.88 5.46 -11.46
N SER A 83 14.52 4.62 -12.26
CA SER A 83 13.88 3.74 -13.24
C SER A 83 14.75 2.55 -13.58
N LEU A 84 14.15 1.46 -14.05
CA LEU A 84 14.86 0.29 -14.55
C LEU A 84 13.96 -0.53 -15.51
N ILE A 85 14.57 -1.43 -16.27
CA ILE A 85 13.84 -2.50 -16.97
C ILE A 85 13.89 -3.75 -16.08
N LEU A 86 12.73 -4.24 -15.67
CA LEU A 86 12.57 -5.39 -14.79
C LEU A 86 12.20 -6.61 -15.62
N PRO A 87 13.07 -7.63 -15.71
CA PRO A 87 12.75 -8.86 -16.44
C PRO A 87 11.50 -9.55 -15.88
N GLY A 88 10.88 -10.41 -16.70
CA GLY A 88 9.74 -11.23 -16.28
C GLY A 88 10.08 -12.07 -15.05
N ASN A 89 9.15 -12.16 -14.10
CA ASN A 89 9.29 -12.89 -12.83
C ASN A 89 10.46 -12.43 -11.94
N ALA A 90 11.13 -11.32 -12.27
CA ALA A 90 12.24 -10.79 -11.49
C ALA A 90 11.77 -9.90 -10.33
N LYS A 91 12.70 -9.69 -9.41
CA LYS A 91 12.53 -8.83 -8.23
C LYS A 91 13.61 -7.77 -8.19
N GLU A 92 13.28 -6.60 -7.67
CA GLU A 92 14.27 -5.55 -7.43
C GLU A 92 13.89 -4.67 -6.23
N ASN A 93 14.86 -4.04 -5.59
CA ASN A 93 14.67 -3.16 -4.45
C ASN A 93 14.86 -1.69 -4.81
N PHE A 94 13.79 -0.90 -4.64
CA PHE A 94 13.88 0.56 -4.65
C PHE A 94 14.13 1.06 -3.23
N ARG A 95 15.18 1.88 -3.05
CA ARG A 95 15.50 2.51 -1.76
C ARG A 95 15.15 3.99 -1.79
N PHE A 96 14.46 4.44 -0.75
CA PHE A 96 14.08 5.81 -0.52
C PHE A 96 14.94 6.38 0.61
N PHE A 97 15.51 7.57 0.42
CA PHE A 97 16.40 8.25 1.37
C PHE A 97 15.77 9.58 1.77
N TYR A 98 15.47 9.73 3.05
CA TYR A 98 14.99 10.99 3.60
C TYR A 98 16.17 11.82 4.13
N LYS A 99 16.30 13.05 3.64
CA LYS A 99 17.26 14.07 4.11
C LYS A 99 16.57 15.41 4.41
N GLY A 100 15.27 15.36 4.74
CA GLY A 100 14.53 16.52 5.20
C GLY A 100 14.87 16.93 6.63
N PRO A 101 14.15 17.92 7.18
CA PRO A 101 14.34 18.37 8.56
C PRO A 101 14.20 17.22 9.57
N GLN A 102 14.98 17.31 10.65
CA GLN A 102 14.91 16.42 11.80
C GLN A 102 14.14 17.10 12.93
N ASP A 103 12.83 17.13 12.81
CA ASP A 103 11.95 17.84 13.74
C ASP A 103 10.78 16.95 14.22
N ASN A 104 9.84 17.57 14.92
CA ASN A 104 8.65 16.94 15.49
C ASN A 104 7.46 16.81 14.51
N GLN A 105 7.68 16.99 13.20
CA GLN A 105 6.62 16.92 12.18
C GLN A 105 6.65 15.61 11.38
N GLU A 106 5.50 14.96 11.29
CA GLU A 106 5.29 13.83 10.39
C GLU A 106 5.10 14.33 8.96
N ARG A 107 5.67 13.61 7.99
CA ARG A 107 5.61 13.99 6.57
C ARG A 107 5.09 12.85 5.71
N TYR A 108 4.38 13.20 4.66
CA TYR A 108 3.70 12.26 3.78
C TYR A 108 4.17 12.46 2.35
N TYR A 109 4.38 11.34 1.66
CA TYR A 109 4.82 11.32 0.28
C TYR A 109 3.99 10.32 -0.52
N ARG A 110 3.58 10.73 -1.71
CA ARG A 110 3.01 9.85 -2.73
C ARG A 110 4.15 9.33 -3.58
N ILE A 111 4.29 8.01 -3.63
CA ILE A 111 5.20 7.32 -4.54
C ILE A 111 4.36 6.78 -5.70
N SER A 112 4.60 7.29 -6.90
CA SER A 112 3.91 6.89 -8.12
C SER A 112 4.84 5.99 -8.94
N TRP A 113 4.44 4.74 -9.10
CA TRP A 113 5.14 3.71 -9.85
C TRP A 113 4.54 3.65 -11.25
N THR A 114 5.28 4.11 -12.24
CA THR A 114 4.91 3.93 -13.65
C THR A 114 5.36 2.54 -14.08
N ASP A 115 4.45 1.81 -14.70
CA ASP A 115 4.62 0.42 -15.08
C ASP A 115 4.17 0.21 -16.54
N GLU A 116 5.15 -0.06 -17.41
CA GLU A 116 4.95 -0.15 -18.85
C GLU A 116 5.56 -1.45 -19.41
N PRO A 117 4.83 -2.23 -20.23
CA PRO A 117 5.42 -3.39 -20.88
C PRO A 117 6.53 -2.94 -21.84
N VAL A 118 7.67 -3.63 -21.81
CA VAL A 118 8.70 -3.44 -22.83
C VAL A 118 8.29 -4.27 -24.04
N THR A 119 7.79 -3.61 -25.08
CA THR A 119 7.46 -4.31 -26.32
C THR A 119 8.75 -4.64 -27.08
N GLU A 120 8.91 -5.91 -27.43
CA GLU A 120 9.88 -6.32 -28.43
C GLU A 120 9.32 -5.95 -29.79
N PHE A 121 9.76 -4.82 -30.34
CA PHE A 121 9.44 -4.46 -31.70
C PHE A 121 10.23 -5.37 -32.65
N GLU A 122 9.78 -6.62 -32.83
CA GLU A 122 10.17 -7.36 -34.01
C GLU A 122 9.62 -6.59 -35.20
N ALA A 123 10.52 -5.93 -35.94
CA ALA A 123 10.23 -5.37 -37.26
C ALA A 123 9.92 -6.52 -38.24
N SER A 124 8.85 -7.25 -37.98
CA SER A 124 8.36 -8.30 -38.86
C SER A 124 7.87 -7.61 -40.13
N LYS A 125 8.30 -8.16 -41.27
CA LYS A 125 8.08 -7.63 -42.63
C LYS A 125 6.61 -7.64 -43.09
N LYS A 126 5.63 -7.58 -42.17
CA LYS A 126 4.20 -7.53 -42.48
C LYS A 126 3.60 -6.22 -41.99
N LYS A 127 3.35 -5.33 -42.95
CA LYS A 127 2.61 -4.08 -42.74
C LYS A 127 1.26 -4.38 -42.09
N LYS A 128 1.02 -3.77 -40.91
CA LYS A 128 -0.23 -3.71 -40.12
C LYS A 128 -0.41 -4.83 -39.08
N GLN A 129 0.38 -4.78 -38.02
CA GLN A 129 0.02 -5.35 -36.72
C GLN A 129 -0.02 -4.18 -35.74
N GLY A 130 -1.19 -3.95 -35.12
CA GLY A 130 -1.35 -2.97 -34.04
C GLY A 130 -1.29 -3.70 -32.72
N GLU A 131 -0.43 -3.26 -31.81
CA GLU A 131 -0.30 -3.82 -30.47
C GLU A 131 -0.88 -2.83 -29.44
N ALA A 132 -1.78 -3.32 -28.59
CA ALA A 132 -2.37 -2.53 -27.52
C ALA A 132 -1.58 -2.77 -26.24
N THR A 133 -0.73 -1.82 -25.85
CA THR A 133 0.07 -1.89 -24.63
C THR A 133 -0.70 -1.27 -23.46
N THR A 134 -0.84 -2.02 -22.36
CA THR A 134 -1.44 -1.51 -21.12
C THR A 134 -0.36 -0.92 -20.21
N SER A 135 -0.36 0.41 -20.06
CA SER A 135 0.43 1.13 -19.05
C SER A 135 -0.40 1.34 -17.77
N ALA A 136 0.27 1.33 -16.62
CA ALA A 136 -0.36 1.59 -15.33
C ALA A 136 0.47 2.56 -14.48
N ILE A 137 -0.20 3.35 -13.65
CA ILE A 137 0.43 4.13 -12.59
C ILE A 137 -0.14 3.67 -11.26
N ILE A 138 0.71 3.11 -10.41
CA ILE A 138 0.33 2.60 -9.10
C ILE A 138 0.76 3.64 -8.06
N GLY A 139 -0.18 4.10 -7.23
CA GLY A 139 0.10 5.04 -6.15
C GLY A 139 0.27 4.32 -4.82
N THR A 140 1.37 4.59 -4.12
CA THR A 140 1.59 4.17 -2.73
C THR A 140 1.95 5.37 -1.86
N ILE A 141 1.86 5.21 -0.54
CA ILE A 141 2.15 6.25 0.44
C ILE A 141 3.39 5.87 1.23
N LEU A 142 4.32 6.81 1.37
CA LEU A 142 5.38 6.77 2.36
C LEU A 142 5.10 7.80 3.44
N VAL A 143 5.03 7.34 4.68
CA VAL A 143 4.99 8.19 5.87
C VAL A 143 6.40 8.24 6.44
N VAL A 144 6.92 9.44 6.68
CA VAL A 144 8.17 9.65 7.41
C VAL A 144 7.79 10.16 8.79
N ALA A 145 8.02 9.33 9.81
CA ALA A 145 7.75 9.68 11.20
C ALA A 145 8.62 10.90 11.62
N PRO A 146 8.14 11.72 12.57
CA PRO A 146 8.95 12.75 13.20
C PRO A 146 10.25 12.18 13.76
N ARG A 147 11.35 12.93 13.72
CA ARG A 147 12.60 12.53 14.40
C ARG A 147 12.49 12.75 15.90
N GLU A 148 11.79 13.81 16.30
CA GLU A 148 11.37 14.05 17.68
C GLU A 148 9.99 13.42 17.89
N GLU A 149 9.97 12.09 17.94
CA GLU A 149 8.73 11.32 18.09
C GLU A 149 8.18 11.37 19.51
N ARG A 150 6.87 11.60 19.61
CA ARG A 150 6.04 11.43 20.80
C ARG A 150 4.87 10.51 20.44
N PHE A 151 5.07 9.23 20.71
CA PHE A 151 3.99 8.25 20.62
C PHE A 151 3.07 8.38 21.83
N ASP A 152 1.77 8.59 21.58
CA ASP A 152 0.74 8.62 22.61
C ASP A 152 -0.63 8.30 21.99
N TYR A 153 -1.49 7.66 22.78
CA TYR A 153 -2.83 7.32 22.34
C TYR A 153 -3.82 7.32 23.50
N ARG A 154 -5.08 7.61 23.18
CA ARG A 154 -6.21 7.44 24.09
C ARG A 154 -7.20 6.44 23.50
N ARG A 155 -7.59 5.46 24.31
CA ARG A 155 -8.69 4.56 23.97
C ARG A 155 -9.90 4.88 24.83
N ASP A 156 -11.05 4.96 24.18
CA ASP A 156 -12.37 5.06 24.81
C ASP A 156 -13.30 4.06 24.13
N ASN A 157 -13.62 2.97 24.82
CA ASN A 157 -14.44 1.87 24.32
C ASN A 157 -13.98 1.32 22.96
N ASP A 158 -14.71 1.67 21.90
CA ASP A 158 -14.48 1.25 20.51
C ASP A 158 -13.70 2.26 19.68
N THR A 159 -13.26 3.36 20.29
CA THR A 159 -12.58 4.45 19.61
C THR A 159 -11.14 4.57 20.11
N VAL A 160 -10.21 4.57 19.16
CA VAL A 160 -8.77 4.82 19.42
C VAL A 160 -8.41 6.16 18.81
N THR A 161 -7.83 7.04 19.60
CA THR A 161 -7.39 8.38 19.18
C THR A 161 -5.88 8.49 19.30
N ASN A 162 -5.24 8.97 18.24
CA ASN A 162 -3.82 9.31 18.28
C ASN A 162 -3.64 10.69 18.91
N THR A 163 -3.08 10.74 20.12
CA THR A 163 -2.75 11.97 20.85
C THR A 163 -1.26 12.34 20.75
N GLY A 164 -0.48 11.49 20.09
CA GLY A 164 0.91 11.70 19.72
C GLY A 164 1.09 12.56 18.47
N ASN A 165 2.33 12.60 17.97
CA ASN A 165 2.71 13.27 16.72
C ASN A 165 3.17 12.31 15.61
N ALA A 166 3.10 10.99 15.83
CA ALA A 166 3.44 9.97 14.85
C ALA A 166 2.27 9.02 14.59
N SER A 167 2.07 8.66 13.32
CA SER A 167 1.07 7.71 12.86
C SER A 167 1.39 6.30 13.36
N PHE A 168 0.35 5.58 13.77
CA PHE A 168 0.45 4.17 14.13
C PHE A 168 -0.69 3.36 13.49
N ARG A 169 -0.56 2.03 13.51
CA ARG A 169 -1.59 1.13 12.98
C ARG A 169 -2.40 0.52 14.12
N VAL A 170 -3.72 0.65 14.06
CA VAL A 170 -4.64 -0.09 14.93
C VAL A 170 -5.09 -1.33 14.20
N ILE A 171 -5.05 -2.48 14.88
CA ILE A 171 -5.59 -3.74 14.39
C ILE A 171 -6.58 -4.27 15.40
N SER A 172 -7.75 -4.69 14.93
CA SER A 172 -8.68 -5.48 15.73
C SER A 172 -8.91 -6.83 15.06
N TYR A 173 -8.87 -7.89 15.88
CA TYR A 173 -9.14 -9.25 15.46
C TYR A 173 -10.06 -9.94 16.48
N GLY A 174 -11.11 -10.59 16.01
CA GLY A 174 -12.05 -11.31 16.87
C GLY A 174 -13.31 -11.73 16.15
N PRO A 175 -14.32 -12.23 16.87
CA PRO A 175 -15.62 -12.52 16.29
C PRO A 175 -16.22 -11.30 15.62
N CYS A 176 -16.92 -11.50 14.49
CA CYS A 176 -17.61 -10.41 13.84
C CYS A 176 -18.75 -9.88 14.72
N ARG A 177 -18.90 -8.55 14.74
CA ARG A 177 -20.05 -7.85 15.33
C ARG A 177 -21.33 -8.19 14.58
N ASP A 178 -21.24 -8.18 13.26
CA ASP A 178 -22.29 -8.67 12.36
C ASP A 178 -22.02 -10.14 12.03
N LYS A 179 -22.84 -11.04 12.59
CA LYS A 179 -22.67 -12.49 12.42
C LYS A 179 -22.88 -12.95 10.97
N SER A 180 -23.61 -12.19 10.15
CA SER A 180 -23.79 -12.53 8.73
C SER A 180 -22.51 -12.38 7.91
N LYS A 181 -21.52 -11.65 8.43
CA LYS A 181 -20.21 -11.42 7.79
C LYS A 181 -19.12 -12.36 8.28
N ASP A 182 -19.46 -13.32 9.14
CA ASP A 182 -18.50 -14.27 9.65
C ASP A 182 -18.41 -15.48 8.70
N GLU A 183 -17.39 -15.49 7.86
CA GLU A 183 -17.07 -16.60 6.95
C GLU A 183 -16.33 -17.76 7.66
N GLY A 184 -16.39 -17.81 9.00
CA GLY A 184 -15.76 -18.83 9.83
C GLY A 184 -14.34 -18.50 10.29
N GLN A 185 -13.78 -17.37 9.86
CA GLN A 185 -12.43 -16.91 10.25
C GLN A 185 -12.45 -15.73 11.25
N GLY A 186 -13.64 -15.21 11.57
CA GLY A 186 -13.81 -13.97 12.32
C GLY A 186 -13.51 -12.71 11.49
N CYS A 187 -13.63 -11.56 12.13
CA CYS A 187 -13.41 -10.26 11.51
C CYS A 187 -12.02 -9.73 11.85
N ARG A 188 -11.40 -9.10 10.85
CA ARG A 188 -10.15 -8.37 11.00
C ARG A 188 -10.27 -7.00 10.36
N GLU A 189 -9.88 -5.98 11.09
CA GLU A 189 -9.83 -4.61 10.60
C GLU A 189 -8.49 -3.97 10.96
N ARG A 190 -8.04 -3.06 10.09
CA ARG A 190 -6.75 -2.40 10.19
C ARG A 190 -6.94 -0.94 9.81
N TYR A 191 -6.40 -0.04 10.63
CA TYR A 191 -6.48 1.39 10.42
C TYR A 191 -5.11 2.02 10.59
N TYR A 192 -4.75 2.96 9.72
CA TYR A 192 -3.69 3.92 9.99
C TYR A 192 -4.31 5.12 10.71
N VAL A 193 -3.77 5.48 11.87
CA VAL A 193 -4.30 6.55 12.71
C VAL A 193 -3.26 7.67 12.77
N MET A 194 -3.52 8.73 12.02
CA MET A 194 -2.65 9.92 11.97
C MET A 194 -2.74 10.75 13.26
N PRO A 195 -1.75 11.61 13.54
CA PRO A 195 -1.80 12.54 14.67
C PRO A 195 -3.11 13.32 14.73
N GLY A 196 -3.75 13.33 15.90
CA GLY A 196 -5.03 14.02 16.13
C GLY A 196 -6.27 13.32 15.55
N VAL A 197 -6.12 12.18 14.88
CA VAL A 197 -7.25 11.42 14.30
C VAL A 197 -7.77 10.38 15.28
N SER A 198 -9.10 10.22 15.31
CA SER A 198 -9.78 9.12 16.00
C SER A 198 -10.32 8.11 14.98
N VAL A 199 -10.17 6.83 15.28
CA VAL A 199 -10.77 5.74 14.52
C VAL A 199 -11.69 4.92 15.41
N LYS A 200 -12.85 4.57 14.84
CA LYS A 200 -13.83 3.71 15.48
C LYS A 200 -13.73 2.30 14.91
N ILE A 201 -13.61 1.32 15.79
CA ILE A 201 -13.65 -0.10 15.48
C ILE A 201 -15.09 -0.50 15.13
N LYS A 202 -15.31 -1.09 13.95
CA LYS A 202 -16.65 -1.26 13.38
C LYS A 202 -17.09 -2.71 13.21
N HIS A 203 -16.15 -3.61 12.92
CA HIS A 203 -16.43 -4.94 12.41
C HIS A 203 -16.26 -6.03 13.46
N THR A 204 -15.37 -5.86 14.44
CA THR A 204 -15.17 -6.84 15.52
C THR A 204 -16.13 -6.58 16.70
N ASP A 205 -16.55 -7.67 17.34
CA ASP A 205 -17.41 -7.65 18.52
C ASP A 205 -16.58 -7.40 19.78
N LEU A 206 -16.53 -6.15 20.25
CA LEU A 206 -15.70 -5.77 21.40
C LEU A 206 -16.23 -6.28 22.74
N THR A 207 -17.48 -6.72 22.81
CA THR A 207 -18.04 -7.32 24.02
C THR A 207 -17.53 -8.75 24.22
N ASN A 208 -17.01 -9.36 23.16
CA ASN A 208 -16.50 -10.71 23.20
C ASN A 208 -15.08 -10.78 23.77
N LYS A 209 -14.88 -11.59 24.81
CA LYS A 209 -13.57 -11.81 25.46
C LYS A 209 -12.48 -12.36 24.53
N LYS A 210 -12.84 -12.90 23.35
CA LYS A 210 -11.89 -13.37 22.33
C LYS A 210 -11.35 -12.24 21.44
N THR A 211 -11.97 -11.06 21.47
CA THR A 211 -11.53 -9.93 20.68
C THR A 211 -10.21 -9.38 21.22
N ARG A 212 -9.30 -9.07 20.30
CA ARG A 212 -7.99 -8.50 20.57
C ARG A 212 -7.83 -7.23 19.78
N ILE A 213 -7.46 -6.17 20.46
CA ILE A 213 -7.06 -4.89 19.86
C ILE A 213 -5.59 -4.67 20.15
N GLY A 214 -4.87 -4.33 19.10
CA GLY A 214 -3.45 -4.05 19.16
C GLY A 214 -3.11 -2.78 18.39
N ILE A 215 -2.09 -2.07 18.88
CA ILE A 215 -1.45 -0.98 18.16
C ILE A 215 -0.07 -1.46 17.72
N TRP A 216 0.23 -1.28 16.44
CA TRP A 216 1.59 -1.38 15.93
C TRP A 216 2.18 0.02 15.81
N HIS A 217 3.25 0.25 16.56
CA HIS A 217 4.06 1.45 16.50
C HIS A 217 5.48 1.03 16.09
N GLY A 218 5.88 1.37 14.86
CA GLY A 218 7.07 0.77 14.24
C GLY A 218 6.99 -0.76 14.24
N GLU A 219 8.00 -1.39 14.86
CA GLU A 219 8.11 -2.84 15.04
C GLU A 219 7.48 -3.34 16.36
N GLN A 220 7.03 -2.43 17.22
CA GLN A 220 6.47 -2.79 18.52
C GLN A 220 4.96 -3.07 18.41
N TYR A 221 4.53 -4.14 19.06
CA TYR A 221 3.11 -4.49 19.22
C TYR A 221 2.65 -4.22 20.65
N ILE A 222 1.63 -3.38 20.79
CA ILE A 222 1.05 -2.97 22.07
C ILE A 222 -0.36 -3.54 22.15
N ASN A 223 -0.63 -4.33 23.18
CA ASN A 223 -1.97 -4.85 23.46
C ASN A 223 -2.81 -3.79 24.18
N VAL A 224 -4.01 -3.53 23.69
CA VAL A 224 -4.88 -2.42 24.16
C VAL A 224 -6.20 -2.91 24.76
N ASN A 225 -6.36 -4.22 24.99
CA ASN A 225 -7.62 -4.78 25.52
C ASN A 225 -7.95 -4.34 26.94
#